data_AF-A0AAU9PL26-F1
#
_entry.id   AF-A0AAU9PL26-F1
#
_cell.length_a   1.000
_cell.length_b   1.000
_cell.length_c   1.000
_cell.angle_alpha   90.00
_cell.angle_beta   90.00
_cell.angle_gamma   90.00
#
_symmetry.space_group_name_H-M   'P 1'
#
loop_
_entity.id
_entity.type
_entity.pdbx_description
1 polymer ?
#
loop_
_entity_poly.entity_id
_entity_poly.type
_entity_poly.pdbx_seq_one_letter_code
_entity_poly.pdbx_strand_id
1 'polypeptide(L)'
;MEENQAFPKVDLHYNGTFVPNPLVYFAPEVLRLNEDANEFVFSDFIKYVEKLIDFQCKHVYYCIPEVRLSEGIQTLQNECDYSQFLEVANANRHVDVYIDHDNEPIFEWIQKEEPDDEELVYSEEDVDSVFGR
;
A
#
# COMPACT_ATOMS: atom_id res chain seq x y z
N MET A 1 32.38 11.51 -9.38
CA MET A 1 31.90 10.96 -8.11
C MET A 1 30.56 10.37 -8.45
N GLU A 2 30.50 9.05 -8.57
CA GLU A 2 29.25 8.35 -8.81
C GLU A 2 28.45 8.50 -7.52
N GLU A 3 27.33 9.23 -7.57
CA GLU A 3 26.40 9.21 -6.45
C GLU A 3 26.00 7.76 -6.25
N ASN A 4 26.24 7.23 -5.05
CA ASN A 4 25.78 5.92 -4.65
C ASN A 4 24.26 6.00 -4.59
N GLN A 5 23.60 5.87 -5.74
CA GLN A 5 22.19 6.18 -5.88
C GLN A 5 21.44 5.09 -5.14
N ALA A 6 20.96 5.40 -3.94
CA ALA A 6 20.10 4.50 -3.19
C ALA A 6 18.90 4.13 -4.09
N PHE A 7 18.61 2.85 -4.25
CA PHE A 7 17.41 2.41 -4.95
C PHE A 7 16.15 2.69 -4.09
N PRO A 8 14.94 2.66 -4.67
CA PRO A 8 13.71 2.85 -3.91
C PRO A 8 13.55 1.84 -2.77
N LYS A 9 12.99 2.26 -1.65
CA LYS A 9 12.66 1.34 -0.56
C LYS A 9 11.42 0.54 -0.93
N VAL A 10 11.46 -0.77 -0.78
CA VAL A 10 10.29 -1.64 -0.93
C VAL A 10 10.05 -2.33 0.40
N ASP A 11 8.91 -2.08 1.01
CA ASP A 11 8.49 -2.72 2.24
C ASP A 11 7.45 -3.80 1.93
N LEU A 12 7.77 -5.05 2.27
CA LEU A 12 6.90 -6.20 2.12
C LEU A 12 6.08 -6.38 3.39
N HIS A 13 4.76 -6.38 3.24
CA HIS A 13 3.78 -6.67 4.29
C HIS A 13 3.21 -8.06 4.00
N TYR A 14 3.44 -9.01 4.92
CA TYR A 14 3.03 -10.41 4.77
C TYR A 14 2.54 -10.98 6.09
N ASN A 15 1.90 -12.15 6.05
CA ASN A 15 1.31 -12.81 7.23
C ASN A 15 0.28 -11.94 8.00
N GLY A 16 -0.26 -10.91 7.35
CA GLY A 16 -1.40 -10.14 7.80
C GLY A 16 -2.65 -10.50 7.00
N THR A 17 -3.75 -9.81 7.27
CA THR A 17 -5.04 -10.04 6.58
C THR A 17 -5.65 -8.71 6.17
N PHE A 18 -6.23 -8.65 4.96
CA PHE A 18 -7.03 -7.50 4.55
C PHE A 18 -8.35 -7.47 5.32
N VAL A 19 -8.72 -6.31 5.86
CA VAL A 19 -9.98 -6.09 6.57
C VAL A 19 -10.73 -4.95 5.87
N PRO A 20 -12.04 -5.09 5.57
CA PRO A 20 -12.81 -4.06 4.91
C PRO A 20 -13.32 -2.96 5.87
N ASN A 21 -13.65 -1.79 5.30
CA ASN A 21 -14.40 -0.69 5.92
C ASN A 21 -13.81 -0.15 7.25
N PRO A 22 -12.71 0.63 7.19
CA PRO A 22 -11.93 0.98 6.00
C PRO A 22 -10.99 -0.14 5.58
N LEU A 23 -10.63 -0.21 4.29
CA LEU A 23 -9.68 -1.19 3.80
C LEU A 23 -8.31 -0.97 4.46
N VAL A 24 -7.89 -1.94 5.27
CA VAL A 24 -6.58 -1.96 5.93
C VAL A 24 -5.94 -3.34 5.80
N TYR A 25 -4.61 -3.38 5.86
CA TYR A 25 -3.87 -4.63 6.01
C TYR A 25 -3.48 -4.79 7.49
N PHE A 26 -4.18 -5.68 8.18
CA PHE A 26 -4.14 -5.79 9.64
C PHE A 26 -3.08 -6.78 10.12
N ALA A 27 -2.34 -6.38 11.16
CA ALA A 27 -1.31 -7.17 11.85
C ALA A 27 -0.24 -7.83 10.96
N PRO A 28 0.40 -7.09 10.01
CA PRO A 28 1.43 -7.67 9.16
C PRO A 28 2.77 -7.88 9.88
N GLU A 29 3.53 -8.85 9.40
CA GLU A 29 4.98 -8.80 9.46
C GLU A 29 5.50 -7.90 8.33
N VAL A 30 6.53 -7.09 8.62
CA VAL A 30 7.09 -6.13 7.66
C VAL A 30 8.57 -6.42 7.43
N LEU A 31 8.95 -6.62 6.17
CA LEU A 31 10.34 -6.83 5.75
C LEU A 31 10.72 -5.82 4.67
N ARG A 32 11.81 -5.07 4.89
CA ARG A 32 12.36 -4.17 3.88
C ARG A 32 13.32 -4.90 2.95
N LEU A 33 13.15 -4.72 1.64
CA LEU A 33 14.09 -5.26 0.65
C LEU A 33 15.46 -4.57 0.74
N ASN A 34 16.51 -5.37 0.63
CA ASN A 34 17.91 -4.93 0.61
C ASN A 34 18.51 -4.88 -0.80
N GLU A 35 17.74 -5.27 -1.82
CA GLU A 35 18.17 -5.34 -3.22
C GLU A 35 17.32 -4.37 -4.05
N ASP A 36 17.87 -3.89 -5.15
CA ASP A 36 17.14 -3.01 -6.06
C ASP A 36 16.13 -3.82 -6.88
N ALA A 37 14.85 -3.50 -6.73
CA ALA A 37 13.79 -4.13 -7.51
C ALA A 37 13.99 -3.96 -9.04
N ASN A 38 14.67 -2.91 -9.50
CA ASN A 38 14.97 -2.70 -10.92
C ASN A 38 15.93 -3.76 -11.50
N GLU A 39 16.64 -4.51 -10.67
CA GLU A 39 17.56 -5.57 -11.11
C GLU A 39 16.87 -6.90 -11.43
N PHE A 40 15.58 -7.00 -11.14
CA PHE A 40 14.78 -8.21 -11.37
C PHE A 40 13.78 -8.03 -12.52
N VAL A 41 13.46 -9.13 -13.19
CA VAL A 41 12.19 -9.27 -13.92
C VAL A 41 11.11 -9.74 -12.93
N PHE A 42 9.82 -9.55 -13.25
CA PHE A 42 8.72 -9.88 -12.33
C PHE A 42 8.85 -11.29 -11.74
N SER A 43 9.09 -12.30 -12.60
CA SER A 43 9.15 -13.69 -12.15
C SER A 43 10.30 -13.98 -11.18
N ASP A 44 11.43 -13.25 -11.28
CA ASP A 44 12.57 -13.43 -10.40
C ASP A 44 12.43 -12.61 -9.11
N PHE A 45 11.78 -11.44 -9.20
CA PHE A 45 11.36 -10.67 -8.03
C PHE A 45 10.44 -11.50 -7.13
N ILE A 46 9.40 -12.14 -7.69
CA ILE A 46 8.48 -12.98 -6.91
C ILE A 46 9.23 -14.15 -6.25
N LYS A 47 10.07 -14.89 -6.99
CA LYS A 47 10.87 -15.99 -6.41
C LYS A 47 11.82 -15.51 -5.32
N TYR A 48 12.36 -14.30 -5.45
CA TYR A 48 13.23 -13.71 -4.45
C TYR A 48 12.44 -13.39 -3.17
N VAL A 49 11.28 -12.74 -3.30
CA VAL A 49 10.37 -12.46 -2.18
C VAL A 49 9.95 -13.75 -1.48
N GLU A 50 9.53 -14.78 -2.22
CA GLU A 50 9.12 -16.07 -1.65
C GLU A 50 10.23 -16.72 -0.81
N LYS A 51 11.47 -16.63 -1.25
CA LYS A 51 12.64 -17.13 -0.49
C LYS A 51 12.92 -16.31 0.77
N LEU A 52 12.66 -15.00 0.75
CA LEU A 52 12.88 -14.14 1.90
C LEU A 52 11.87 -14.39 3.01
N ILE A 53 10.59 -14.58 2.65
CA ILE A 53 9.51 -14.75 3.62
C ILE A 53 9.24 -16.22 3.96
N ASP A 54 9.85 -17.18 3.26
CA ASP A 54 9.62 -18.63 3.39
C ASP A 54 8.15 -19.05 3.15
N PHE A 55 7.45 -18.31 2.28
CA PHE A 55 6.06 -18.56 1.88
C PHE A 55 5.85 -18.28 0.39
N GLN A 56 4.82 -18.93 -0.18
CA GLN A 56 4.41 -18.69 -1.56
C GLN A 56 3.63 -17.37 -1.70
N CYS A 57 3.96 -16.60 -2.73
CA CYS A 57 3.29 -15.37 -3.11
C CYS A 57 2.16 -15.67 -4.09
N LYS A 58 0.94 -15.90 -3.59
CA LYS A 58 -0.21 -16.23 -4.46
C LYS A 58 -0.88 -14.99 -5.05
N HIS A 59 -1.14 -14.01 -4.19
CA HIS A 59 -1.80 -12.76 -4.55
C HIS A 59 -0.95 -11.62 -3.99
N VAL A 60 -0.42 -10.79 -4.89
CA VAL A 60 0.51 -9.72 -4.55
C VAL A 60 -0.04 -8.42 -5.05
N TYR A 61 0.04 -7.41 -4.19
CA TYR A 61 -0.43 -6.06 -4.45
C TYR A 61 0.66 -5.05 -4.12
N TYR A 62 0.61 -3.88 -4.73
CA TYR A 62 1.38 -2.71 -4.28
C TYR A 62 0.43 -1.54 -4.10
N CYS A 63 0.79 -0.58 -3.24
CA CYS A 63 -0.02 0.62 -3.04
C CYS A 63 0.73 1.85 -3.52
N ILE A 64 0.01 2.73 -4.22
CA ILE A 64 0.48 4.09 -4.49
C ILE A 64 0.72 4.78 -3.12
N PRO A 65 1.90 5.38 -2.88
CA PRO A 65 2.18 6.06 -1.62
C PRO A 65 1.27 7.25 -1.35
N GLU A 66 1.12 7.62 -0.08
CA GLU A 66 0.39 8.80 0.40
C GLU A 66 -1.12 8.85 0.06
N VAL A 67 -1.71 7.75 -0.41
CA VAL A 67 -3.16 7.60 -0.59
C VAL A 67 -3.70 6.45 0.25
N ARG A 68 -5.02 6.39 0.42
CA ARG A 68 -5.67 5.30 1.16
C ARG A 68 -5.49 3.98 0.42
N LEU A 69 -5.45 2.86 1.16
CA LEU A 69 -5.36 1.53 0.57
C LEU A 69 -6.49 1.27 -0.44
N SER A 70 -7.71 1.69 -0.13
CA SER A 70 -8.88 1.56 -1.02
C SER A 70 -8.76 2.36 -2.33
N GLU A 71 -7.92 3.39 -2.38
CA GLU A 71 -7.70 4.23 -3.56
C GLU A 71 -6.43 3.84 -4.33
N GLY A 72 -5.41 3.37 -3.61
CA GLY A 72 -4.06 3.19 -4.13
C GLY A 72 -3.65 1.77 -4.45
N ILE A 73 -4.39 0.75 -3.98
CA ILE A 73 -3.98 -0.65 -4.15
C ILE A 73 -4.11 -1.10 -5.62
N GLN A 74 -3.05 -1.73 -6.13
CA GLN A 74 -2.92 -2.24 -7.48
C GLN A 74 -2.45 -3.69 -7.45
N THR A 75 -2.89 -4.49 -8.42
CA THR A 75 -2.45 -5.90 -8.55
C THR A 75 -1.03 -5.95 -9.12
N LEU A 76 -0.21 -6.89 -8.63
CA LEU A 76 1.12 -7.20 -9.17
C LEU A 76 1.18 -8.66 -9.63
N GLN A 77 0.77 -8.95 -10.87
CA GLN A 77 0.62 -10.34 -11.36
C GLN A 77 1.38 -10.64 -12.66
N ASN A 78 1.94 -9.64 -13.32
CA ASN A 78 2.67 -9.81 -14.58
C ASN A 78 3.72 -8.70 -14.79
N GLU A 79 4.51 -8.80 -15.87
CA GLU A 79 5.58 -7.85 -16.22
C GLU A 79 5.07 -6.41 -16.50
N CYS A 80 3.84 -6.26 -17.01
CA CYS A 80 3.25 -4.94 -17.25
C CYS A 80 2.97 -4.24 -15.92
N ASP A 81 2.35 -4.94 -14.97
CA ASP A 81 2.10 -4.42 -13.62
C ASP A 81 3.43 -4.15 -12.91
N TYR A 82 4.41 -5.03 -13.09
CA TYR A 82 5.74 -4.87 -12.49
C TYR A 82 6.45 -3.62 -12.99
N SER A 83 6.32 -3.30 -14.29
CA SER A 83 6.85 -2.05 -14.84
C SER A 83 6.21 -0.83 -14.18
N GLN A 84 4.90 -0.83 -13.96
CA GLN A 84 4.18 0.26 -13.28
C GLN A 84 4.56 0.37 -11.81
N PHE A 85 4.71 -0.77 -11.12
CA PHE A 85 5.22 -0.84 -9.76
C PHE A 85 6.61 -0.19 -9.65
N LEU A 86 7.53 -0.47 -10.57
CA LEU A 86 8.85 0.16 -10.59
C LEU A 86 8.77 1.67 -10.84
N GLU A 87 7.88 2.13 -11.73
CA GLU A 87 7.67 3.56 -11.95
C GLU A 87 7.20 4.25 -10.66
N VAL A 88 6.24 3.67 -9.95
CA VAL A 88 5.73 4.19 -8.67
C VAL A 88 6.83 4.18 -7.60
N ALA A 89 7.58 3.09 -7.47
CA ALA A 89 8.68 2.98 -6.51
C ALA A 89 9.76 4.04 -6.78
N ASN A 90 10.18 4.18 -8.04
CA ASN A 90 11.21 5.13 -8.43
C ASN A 90 10.78 6.59 -8.23
N ALA A 91 9.52 6.92 -8.55
CA ALA A 91 8.98 8.26 -8.37
C ALA A 91 8.87 8.66 -6.89
N ASN A 92 8.40 7.75 -6.04
CA ASN A 92 8.12 8.05 -4.63
C ASN A 92 9.27 7.68 -3.68
N ARG A 93 10.29 6.98 -4.17
CA ARG A 93 11.46 6.50 -3.40
C ARG A 93 11.11 5.51 -2.28
N HIS A 94 9.85 5.10 -2.22
CA HIS A 94 9.27 4.12 -1.30
C HIS A 94 7.99 3.55 -1.92
N VAL A 95 7.71 2.27 -1.67
CA VAL A 95 6.45 1.62 -2.03
C VAL A 95 6.20 0.44 -1.07
N ASP A 96 4.94 0.25 -0.70
CA ASP A 96 4.50 -0.90 0.09
C ASP A 96 3.94 -1.99 -0.82
N VAL A 97 4.33 -3.23 -0.57
CA VAL A 97 3.87 -4.44 -1.25
C VAL A 97 3.16 -5.32 -0.22
N TYR A 98 1.98 -5.83 -0.57
CA TYR A 98 1.12 -6.61 0.32
C TYR A 98 0.92 -8.02 -0.25
N ILE A 99 1.06 -9.03 0.61
CA ILE A 99 0.88 -10.43 0.23
C ILE A 99 -0.41 -10.95 0.85
N ASP A 100 -1.37 -11.27 0.01
CA ASP A 100 -2.62 -11.87 0.43
C ASP A 100 -2.52 -13.40 0.31
N HIS A 101 -2.56 -14.05 1.47
CA HIS A 101 -2.49 -15.50 1.58
C HIS A 101 -3.87 -16.16 1.46
N ASP A 102 -4.94 -15.40 1.69
CA ASP A 102 -6.32 -15.87 1.83
C ASP A 102 -7.17 -15.58 0.57
N ASN A 103 -6.64 -14.80 -0.38
CA ASN A 103 -7.33 -14.39 -1.61
C ASN A 103 -8.64 -13.66 -1.28
N GLU A 104 -8.52 -12.64 -0.44
CA GLU A 104 -9.60 -11.78 -0.02
C GLU A 104 -10.18 -11.02 -1.23
N PRO A 105 -11.51 -10.77 -1.26
CA PRO A 105 -12.17 -10.07 -2.35
C PRO A 105 -11.98 -8.55 -2.24
N ILE A 106 -10.72 -8.09 -2.15
CA ILE A 106 -10.31 -6.70 -1.86
C ILE A 106 -11.05 -5.70 -2.76
N PHE A 107 -11.07 -5.94 -4.07
CA PHE A 107 -11.71 -5.03 -5.03
C PHE A 107 -13.24 -4.99 -4.92
N GLU A 108 -13.88 -6.02 -4.35
CA GLU A 108 -15.31 -5.95 -4.04
C GLU A 108 -15.57 -5.13 -2.77
N TRP A 109 -14.64 -5.17 -1.81
CA TRP A 109 -14.73 -4.36 -0.60
C TRP A 109 -14.54 -2.89 -0.91
N ILE A 110 -13.57 -2.54 -1.75
CA ILE A 110 -13.32 -1.16 -2.20
C ILE A 110 -14.58 -0.55 -2.82
N GLN A 111 -15.31 -1.30 -3.66
CA GLN A 111 -16.55 -0.81 -4.27
C GLN A 111 -17.68 -0.53 -3.28
N LYS A 112 -17.60 -1.08 -2.06
CA LYS A 112 -18.60 -0.96 -1.00
C LYS A 112 -18.16 0.00 0.11
N GLU A 113 -16.93 0.47 0.07
CA GLU A 113 -16.40 1.42 1.03
C GLU A 113 -17.04 2.79 0.75
N GLU A 114 -17.76 3.32 1.74
CA GLU A 114 -18.28 4.68 1.65
C GLU A 114 -17.12 5.68 1.80
N PRO A 115 -17.09 6.77 1.01
CA PRO A 115 -16.10 7.81 1.23
C PRO A 115 -16.26 8.36 2.64
N ASP A 116 -15.15 8.66 3.31
CA ASP A 116 -15.23 9.42 4.56
C ASP A 116 -15.77 10.83 4.22
N ASP A 117 -17.04 11.07 4.52
CA ASP A 117 -17.64 12.41 4.59
C ASP A 117 -17.04 13.17 5.79
N GLU A 118 -15.76 13.50 5.74
CA GLU A 118 -15.13 14.45 6.66
C GLU A 118 -15.16 15.87 6.06
N GLU A 119 -16.36 16.44 5.96
CA GLU A 119 -16.54 17.89 6.02
C GLU A 119 -17.41 18.24 7.24
N LEU A 120 -16.87 18.01 8.45
CA LEU A 120 -17.43 18.58 9.66
C LEU A 120 -17.16 20.10 9.66
N VAL A 121 -18.05 20.83 9.00
CA VAL A 121 -18.11 22.29 9.08
C VAL A 121 -18.48 22.65 10.51
N TYR A 122 -17.49 22.97 11.34
CA TYR A 122 -17.73 23.66 12.60
C TYR A 122 -18.22 25.07 12.26
N SER A 123 -19.52 25.29 12.29
CA SER A 123 -20.08 26.64 12.27
C SER A 123 -19.66 27.36 13.55
N GLU A 124 -18.63 28.19 13.47
CA GLU A 124 -18.14 29.09 14.54
C GLU A 124 -19.07 30.30 14.77
N GLU A 125 -20.38 30.12 14.80
CA GLU A 125 -21.32 31.24 15.03
C GLU A 125 -22.48 30.86 15.94
N ASP A 126 -22.20 30.45 17.19
CA ASP A 126 -23.20 30.47 18.26
C ASP A 126 -22.53 30.52 19.65
N VAL A 127 -21.75 31.57 19.92
CA VAL A 127 -21.52 32.02 21.30
C VAL A 127 -21.37 33.54 21.40
N ASP A 128 -22.02 34.06 22.44
CA ASP A 128 -22.10 35.43 22.95
C ASP A 128 -23.13 36.37 22.29
N SER A 129 -24.15 36.91 22.99
CA SER A 129 -24.30 37.06 24.43
C SER A 129 -25.78 37.18 24.82
N VAL A 130 -26.17 36.48 25.89
CA VAL A 130 -27.39 36.74 26.64
C VAL A 130 -27.07 36.72 28.15
N PHE A 131 -27.38 37.87 28.79
CA PHE A 131 -27.31 38.22 30.24
C PHE A 131 -25.90 38.42 30.82
N GLY A 132 -25.57 39.49 31.55
CA GLY A 132 -26.35 40.51 32.23
C GLY A 132 -25.68 40.82 33.57
N ARG A 133 -25.26 42.08 33.79
CA ARG A 133 -25.16 42.75 35.10
C ARG A 133 -24.88 44.23 34.93
#